data_AF-A0A2D5YYE6-F1
#
_entry.id   AF-A0A2D5YYE6-F1
#
_cell.length_a   1.000
_cell.length_b   1.000
_cell.length_c   1.000
_cell.angle_alpha   90.00
_cell.angle_beta   90.00
_cell.angle_gamma   90.00
#
_symmetry.space_group_name_H-M   'P 1'
#
loop_
_entity.id
_entity.type
_entity.pdbx_description
1 polymer ?
#
loop_
_entity_poly.entity_id
_entity_poly.type
_entity_poly.pdbx_seq_one_letter_code
_entity_poly.pdbx_strand_id
1 'polypeptide(L)'
;MDQAAKTSKIIDELTTAYWMEMETVQNYIANSINLMGVRAEEIKKSLQADIAEELTHAQQLAQRLHVIGGVVPGSTDFKASQAALQPKKDRTDVAAVIRGVIEAEDGAIAQYKKIIAECDGFDYPTQDMCITLLASEEEHRR
;
A
#
# COMPACT_ATOMS: atom_id res chain seq x y z
N MET A 1 4.65 8.49 27.37
CA MET A 1 3.69 7.45 26.95
C MET A 1 4.25 6.12 27.40
N ASP A 2 3.43 5.20 27.91
CA ASP A 2 3.88 3.84 28.20
C ASP A 2 4.41 3.18 26.92
N GLN A 3 5.46 2.35 27.02
CA GLN A 3 6.04 1.66 25.86
C GLN A 3 5.00 0.79 25.17
N ALA A 4 4.13 0.12 25.93
CA ALA A 4 3.04 -0.68 25.38
C ALA A 4 2.05 0.15 24.55
N ALA A 5 1.72 1.36 25.02
CA ALA A 5 0.86 2.27 24.26
C ALA A 5 1.53 2.77 22.97
N LYS A 6 2.86 2.96 22.97
CA LYS A 6 3.60 3.37 21.76
C LYS A 6 3.68 2.23 20.74
N THR A 7 3.96 1.01 21.19
CA THR A 7 3.91 -0.18 20.32
C THR A 7 2.52 -0.41 19.75
N SER A 8 1.46 -0.31 20.55
CA SER A 8 0.07 -0.47 20.08
C SER A 8 -0.25 0.49 18.95
N LYS A 9 0.18 1.77 19.08
CA LYS A 9 -0.03 2.76 18.02
C LYS A 9 0.70 2.38 16.74
N ILE A 10 1.96 1.93 16.83
CA ILE A 10 2.72 1.48 15.65
C ILE A 10 2.04 0.27 15.00
N ILE A 11 1.51 -0.67 15.78
CA ILE A 11 0.73 -1.80 15.27
C ILE A 11 -0.48 -1.33 14.46
N ASP A 12 -1.24 -0.35 14.97
CA ASP A 12 -2.42 0.18 14.28
C ASP A 12 -2.04 0.84 12.93
N GLU A 13 -0.95 1.59 12.91
CA GLU A 13 -0.46 2.24 11.69
C GLU A 13 0.11 1.24 10.67
N LEU A 14 0.83 0.21 11.12
CA LEU A 14 1.29 -0.89 10.26
C LEU A 14 0.12 -1.72 9.72
N THR A 15 -0.93 -1.93 10.51
CA THR A 15 -2.15 -2.61 10.06
C THR A 15 -2.84 -1.81 8.97
N THR A 16 -2.85 -0.48 9.09
CA THR A 16 -3.39 0.43 8.08
C THR A 16 -2.58 0.33 6.79
N ALA A 17 -1.25 0.44 6.86
CA ALA A 17 -0.38 0.30 5.70
C ALA A 17 -0.53 -1.09 5.03
N TYR A 18 -0.59 -2.16 5.81
CA TYR A 18 -0.82 -3.52 5.30
C TYR A 18 -2.10 -3.60 4.45
N TRP A 19 -3.20 -2.98 4.92
CA TRP A 19 -4.44 -2.97 4.16
C TRP A 19 -4.37 -2.12 2.91
N MET A 20 -3.62 -1.02 2.93
CA MET A 20 -3.41 -0.18 1.75
C MET A 20 -2.71 -0.99 0.64
N GLU A 21 -1.62 -1.68 0.94
CA GLU A 21 -0.91 -2.47 -0.07
C GLU A 21 -1.72 -3.67 -0.56
N MET A 22 -2.43 -4.34 0.34
CA MET A 22 -3.35 -5.41 -0.06
C MET A 22 -4.50 -4.92 -0.94
N GLU A 23 -5.01 -3.70 -0.71
CA GLU A 23 -6.02 -3.08 -1.57
C GLU A 23 -5.43 -2.67 -2.93
N THR A 24 -4.21 -2.11 -2.95
CA THR A 24 -3.47 -1.79 -4.17
C THR A 24 -3.31 -3.03 -5.05
N VAL A 25 -2.85 -4.16 -4.49
CA VAL A 25 -2.74 -5.46 -5.19
C VAL A 25 -4.07 -5.87 -5.82
N GLN A 26 -5.17 -5.82 -5.05
CA GLN A 26 -6.50 -6.20 -5.54
C GLN A 26 -6.92 -5.31 -6.72
N ASN A 27 -6.69 -4.00 -6.62
CA ASN A 27 -7.05 -3.06 -7.65
C ASN A 27 -6.14 -3.14 -8.88
N TYR A 28 -4.85 -3.42 -8.71
CA TYR A 28 -3.92 -3.60 -9.84
C TYR A 28 -4.28 -4.85 -10.64
N ILE A 29 -4.62 -5.96 -9.98
CA ILE A 29 -5.18 -7.15 -10.64
C ILE A 29 -6.45 -6.79 -11.41
N ALA A 30 -7.37 -6.07 -10.78
CA ALA A 30 -8.63 -5.71 -11.42
C ALA A 30 -8.43 -4.81 -12.65
N ASN A 31 -7.57 -3.79 -12.55
CA ASN A 31 -7.31 -2.85 -13.63
C ASN A 31 -6.44 -3.45 -14.75
N SER A 32 -5.42 -4.25 -14.41
CA SER A 32 -4.55 -4.91 -15.41
C SER A 32 -5.33 -5.88 -16.32
N ILE A 33 -6.42 -6.46 -15.82
CA ILE A 33 -7.30 -7.35 -16.59
C ILE A 33 -8.42 -6.59 -17.30
N ASN A 34 -9.09 -5.67 -16.61
CA ASN A 34 -10.29 -5.03 -17.15
C ASN A 34 -10.02 -3.91 -18.15
N LEU A 35 -8.85 -3.26 -18.11
CA LEU A 35 -8.51 -2.20 -19.05
C LEU A 35 -8.41 -2.74 -20.48
N MET A 36 -8.91 -1.95 -21.42
CA MET A 36 -9.01 -2.28 -22.84
C MET A 36 -8.54 -1.13 -23.73
N GLY A 37 -8.13 -1.49 -24.94
CA GLY A 37 -7.72 -0.55 -25.98
C GLY A 37 -6.20 -0.40 -26.08
N VAL A 38 -5.74 0.00 -27.26
CA VAL A 38 -4.31 0.04 -27.61
C VAL A 38 -3.49 0.92 -26.64
N ARG A 39 -4.09 2.01 -26.16
CA ARG A 39 -3.44 2.93 -25.20
C ARG A 39 -3.29 2.36 -23.80
N ALA A 40 -4.01 1.28 -23.47
CA ALA A 40 -4.00 0.68 -22.15
C ALA A 40 -2.91 -0.39 -21.98
N GLU A 41 -2.34 -0.91 -23.08
CA GLU A 41 -1.42 -2.07 -23.02
C GLU A 41 -0.18 -1.81 -22.17
N GLU A 42 0.42 -0.62 -22.26
CA GLU A 42 1.59 -0.28 -21.42
C GLU A 42 1.21 -0.13 -19.94
N ILE A 43 0.05 0.48 -19.65
CA ILE A 43 -0.43 0.61 -18.27
C ILE A 43 -0.75 -0.76 -17.67
N LYS A 44 -1.38 -1.66 -18.43
CA LYS A 44 -1.66 -3.02 -17.96
C LYS A 44 -0.38 -3.78 -17.63
N LYS A 45 0.68 -3.64 -18.44
CA LYS A 45 1.99 -4.25 -18.16
C LYS A 45 2.64 -3.68 -16.91
N SER A 46 2.59 -2.36 -16.72
CA SER A 46 3.09 -1.71 -15.50
C SER A 46 2.38 -2.26 -14.27
N LEU A 47 1.05 -2.12 -14.21
CA LEU A 47 0.25 -2.64 -13.10
C LEU A 47 0.51 -4.13 -12.85
N GLN A 48 0.68 -4.92 -13.91
CA GLN A 48 0.93 -6.35 -13.79
C GLN A 48 2.30 -6.67 -13.18
N ALA A 49 3.32 -5.87 -13.48
CA ALA A 49 4.65 -6.00 -12.89
C ALA A 49 4.62 -5.60 -11.41
N ASP A 50 3.92 -4.50 -11.10
CA ASP A 50 3.91 -3.89 -9.77
C ASP A 50 3.13 -4.74 -8.74
N ILE A 51 2.16 -5.57 -9.16
CA ILE A 51 1.43 -6.50 -8.27
C ILE A 51 2.36 -7.31 -7.35
N ALA A 52 3.49 -7.80 -7.87
CA ALA A 52 4.41 -8.61 -7.08
C ALA A 52 5.20 -7.78 -6.06
N GLU A 53 5.50 -6.52 -6.40
CA GLU A 53 6.17 -5.57 -5.52
C GLU A 53 5.25 -5.15 -4.37
N GLU A 54 4.02 -4.75 -4.68
CA GLU A 54 3.02 -4.38 -3.66
C GLU A 54 2.70 -5.54 -2.70
N LEU A 55 2.61 -6.76 -3.23
CA LEU A 55 2.45 -7.95 -2.40
C LEU A 55 3.66 -8.15 -1.48
N THR A 56 4.86 -7.83 -1.95
CA THR A 56 6.08 -7.90 -1.14
C THR A 56 6.04 -6.84 -0.03
N HIS A 57 5.58 -5.62 -0.32
CA HIS A 57 5.38 -4.57 0.69
C HIS A 57 4.40 -5.04 1.78
N ALA A 58 3.23 -5.56 1.39
CA ALA A 58 2.23 -6.10 2.31
C ALA A 58 2.81 -7.22 3.19
N GLN A 59 3.61 -8.13 2.63
CA GLN A 59 4.23 -9.23 3.37
C GLN A 59 5.28 -8.75 4.38
N GLN A 60 6.10 -7.75 4.01
CA GLN A 60 7.07 -7.13 4.93
C GLN A 60 6.35 -6.48 6.11
N LEU A 61 5.29 -5.72 5.85
CA LEU A 61 4.46 -5.09 6.87
C LEU A 61 3.81 -6.12 7.80
N ALA A 62 3.21 -7.17 7.24
CA ALA A 62 2.60 -8.25 8.01
C ALA A 62 3.61 -8.96 8.92
N GLN A 63 4.80 -9.26 8.39
CA GLN A 63 5.88 -9.87 9.16
C GLN A 63 6.31 -8.96 10.31
N ARG A 64 6.47 -7.65 10.05
CA ARG A 64 6.89 -6.70 11.09
C ARG A 64 5.83 -6.51 12.16
N LEU A 65 4.57 -6.39 11.76
CA LEU A 65 3.41 -6.32 12.64
C LEU A 65 3.39 -7.50 13.62
N HIS A 66 3.60 -8.73 13.12
CA HIS A 66 3.67 -9.91 13.97
C HIS A 66 4.85 -9.85 14.97
N VAL A 67 6.03 -9.44 14.50
CA VAL A 67 7.25 -9.37 15.33
C VAL A 67 7.10 -8.43 16.53
N ILE A 68 6.36 -7.33 16.38
CA ILE A 68 6.14 -6.36 17.47
C ILE A 68 4.91 -6.67 18.35
N GLY A 69 4.29 -7.85 18.15
CA GLY A 69 3.20 -8.35 18.99
C GLY A 69 1.79 -8.09 18.46
N GLY A 70 1.65 -7.61 17.22
CA GLY A 70 0.35 -7.49 16.56
C GLY A 70 -0.15 -8.82 15.97
N VAL A 71 -1.41 -8.82 15.54
CA VAL A 71 -2.02 -9.93 14.79
C VAL A 71 -2.32 -9.45 13.38
N VAL A 72 -1.77 -10.13 12.38
CA VAL A 72 -2.04 -9.80 10.97
C VAL A 72 -3.51 -10.10 10.69
N PRO A 73 -4.31 -9.11 10.24
CA PRO A 73 -5.74 -9.29 10.12
C PRO A 73 -6.09 -10.15 8.89
N GLY A 74 -7.26 -10.79 8.94
CA GLY A 74 -7.79 -11.61 7.86
C GLY A 74 -8.78 -10.84 6.98
N SER A 75 -9.19 -11.43 5.86
CA SER A 75 -10.06 -10.77 4.86
C SER A 75 -11.44 -10.33 5.38
N THR A 76 -11.90 -10.87 6.51
CA THR A 76 -13.15 -10.43 7.16
C THR A 76 -13.06 -9.02 7.75
N ASP A 77 -11.85 -8.53 8.03
CA ASP A 77 -11.61 -7.21 8.60
C ASP A 77 -11.33 -6.14 7.51
N PHE A 78 -11.20 -6.57 6.26
CA PHE A 78 -10.89 -5.69 5.14
C PHE A 78 -12.01 -4.69 4.88
N LYS A 79 -11.64 -3.42 4.73
CA LYS A 79 -12.54 -2.32 4.37
C LYS A 79 -11.89 -1.50 3.26
N ALA A 80 -12.48 -1.57 2.07
CA ALA A 80 -12.01 -0.82 0.93
C ALA A 80 -12.07 0.70 1.16
N SER A 81 -11.03 1.40 0.73
CA SER A 81 -10.81 2.83 0.93
C SER A 81 -10.29 3.54 -0.34
N GLN A 82 -9.65 2.82 -1.26
CA GLN A 82 -9.07 3.34 -2.49
C GLN A 82 -10.12 3.50 -3.61
N ALA A 83 -11.09 4.39 -3.39
CA ALA A 83 -12.21 4.61 -4.31
C ALA A 83 -11.77 5.07 -5.71
N ALA A 84 -10.68 5.86 -5.79
CA ALA A 84 -10.16 6.38 -7.05
C ALA A 84 -9.55 5.29 -7.94
N LEU A 85 -8.90 4.29 -7.33
CA LEU A 85 -8.19 3.20 -8.01
C LEU A 85 -9.11 2.01 -8.39
N GLN A 86 -10.39 2.06 -8.04
CA GLN A 86 -11.36 1.03 -8.46
C GLN A 86 -11.50 0.94 -10.00
N PRO A 87 -11.70 -0.27 -10.56
CA PRO A 87 -11.92 -0.46 -11.98
C PRO A 87 -13.14 0.33 -12.48
N LYS A 88 -12.97 1.05 -13.59
CA LYS A 88 -14.02 1.90 -14.14
C LYS A 88 -14.96 1.13 -15.06
N LYS A 89 -16.21 1.61 -15.14
CA LYS A 89 -17.22 1.08 -16.09
C LYS A 89 -16.76 1.28 -17.54
N ASP A 90 -16.21 2.46 -17.84
CA ASP A 90 -15.50 2.68 -19.10
C ASP A 90 -14.10 2.06 -18.99
N ARG A 91 -13.93 0.91 -19.64
CA ARG A 91 -12.68 0.14 -19.63
C ARG A 91 -11.57 0.78 -20.47
N THR A 92 -11.84 1.88 -21.16
CA THR A 92 -10.85 2.61 -21.97
C THR A 92 -10.33 3.88 -21.28
N ASP A 93 -10.87 4.23 -20.11
CA ASP A 93 -10.44 5.39 -19.33
C ASP A 93 -9.15 5.13 -18.55
N VAL A 94 -8.05 5.04 -19.31
CA VAL A 94 -6.69 4.87 -18.78
C VAL A 94 -6.31 6.02 -17.85
N ALA A 95 -6.76 7.24 -18.14
CA ALA A 95 -6.41 8.42 -17.36
C ALA A 95 -7.00 8.36 -15.95
N ALA A 96 -8.21 7.81 -15.78
CA ALA A 96 -8.78 7.60 -14.46
C ALA A 96 -8.01 6.57 -13.63
N VAL A 97 -7.51 5.50 -14.25
CA VAL A 97 -6.67 4.51 -13.55
C VAL A 97 -5.36 5.14 -13.11
N ILE A 98 -4.67 5.89 -13.98
CA ILE A 98 -3.43 6.60 -13.61
C ILE A 98 -3.65 7.56 -12.44
N ARG A 99 -4.76 8.33 -12.44
CA ARG A 99 -5.09 9.18 -11.30
C ARG A 99 -5.33 8.38 -10.02
N GLY A 100 -5.98 7.22 -10.13
CA GLY A 100 -6.19 6.31 -9.01
C GLY A 100 -4.89 5.76 -8.45
N VAL A 101 -3.93 5.42 -9.30
CA VAL A 101 -2.59 4.97 -8.91
C VAL A 101 -1.94 6.07 -8.09
N ILE A 102 -1.81 7.28 -8.65
CA ILE A 102 -1.17 8.43 -7.99
C ILE A 102 -1.80 8.73 -6.62
N GLU A 103 -3.13 8.61 -6.49
CA GLU A 103 -3.81 8.82 -5.21
C GLU A 103 -3.49 7.71 -4.18
N ALA A 104 -3.35 6.46 -4.61
CA ALA A 104 -2.92 5.36 -3.75
C ALA A 104 -1.46 5.56 -3.30
N GLU A 105 -0.55 5.90 -4.22
CA GLU A 105 0.86 6.22 -3.94
C GLU A 105 0.99 7.39 -2.94
N ASP A 106 0.27 8.49 -3.18
CA ASP A 106 0.25 9.65 -2.28
C ASP A 106 -0.23 9.25 -0.88
N GLY A 107 -1.20 8.33 -0.80
CA GLY A 107 -1.67 7.74 0.44
C GLY A 107 -0.59 6.91 1.14
N ALA A 108 0.03 5.96 0.45
CA ALA A 108 1.07 5.08 0.99
C ALA A 108 2.26 5.89 1.51
N ILE A 109 2.75 6.85 0.72
CA ILE A 109 3.81 7.80 1.10
C ILE A 109 3.46 8.55 2.38
N ALA A 110 2.24 9.08 2.49
CA ALA A 110 1.80 9.79 3.68
C ALA A 110 1.76 8.87 4.91
N GLN A 111 1.27 7.63 4.73
CA GLN A 111 1.20 6.64 5.80
C GLN A 111 2.59 6.19 6.26
N TYR A 112 3.54 5.96 5.35
CA TYR A 112 4.92 5.63 5.71
C TYR A 112 5.61 6.77 6.44
N LYS A 113 5.47 8.01 5.97
CA LYS A 113 6.01 9.20 6.67
C LYS A 113 5.46 9.32 8.09
N LYS A 114 4.18 9.01 8.29
CA LYS A 114 3.54 8.96 9.61
C LYS A 114 4.16 7.86 10.48
N ILE A 115 4.28 6.63 9.99
CA ILE A 115 4.88 5.51 10.75
C ILE A 115 6.33 5.82 11.13
N ILE A 116 7.13 6.37 10.21
CA ILE A 116 8.53 6.75 10.44
C ILE A 116 8.64 7.72 11.62
N ALA A 117 7.77 8.73 11.68
CA ALA A 117 7.73 9.69 12.77
C ALA A 117 7.30 9.06 14.11
N GLU A 118 6.32 8.15 14.09
CA GLU A 118 5.89 7.43 15.30
C GLU A 118 6.99 6.51 15.85
N CYS A 119 7.81 5.93 14.98
CA CYS A 119 8.89 5.04 15.35
C CYS A 119 10.13 5.77 15.90
N ASP A 120 10.24 7.08 15.66
CA ASP A 120 11.45 7.83 15.99
C ASP A 120 11.82 7.75 17.47
N GLY A 121 13.11 7.52 17.73
CA GLY A 121 13.66 7.33 19.08
C GLY A 121 13.17 6.08 19.82
N PHE A 122 12.48 5.14 19.15
CA PHE A 122 11.81 4.02 19.83
C PHE A 122 11.90 2.69 19.10
N ASP A 123 11.50 2.63 17.84
CA ASP A 123 11.46 1.40 17.04
C ASP A 123 12.20 1.59 15.70
N TYR A 124 13.52 1.62 15.79
CA TYR A 124 14.38 1.80 14.60
C TYR A 124 14.21 0.72 13.53
N PRO A 125 14.04 -0.59 13.86
CA PRO A 125 13.78 -1.59 12.83
C PRO A 125 12.48 -1.37 12.05
N THR A 126 11.38 -0.95 12.70
CA THR A 126 10.16 -0.56 11.95
C THR A 126 10.41 0.68 11.12
N GLN A 127 11.11 1.67 11.69
CA GLN A 127 11.43 2.92 10.99
C GLN A 127 12.22 2.68 9.70
N ASP A 128 13.29 1.88 9.78
CA ASP A 128 14.17 1.54 8.65
C ASP A 128 13.42 0.82 7.52
N MET A 129 12.56 -0.13 7.88
CA MET A 129 11.68 -0.81 6.92
C MET A 129 10.76 0.18 6.23
N CYS A 130 10.08 1.07 6.98
CA CYS A 130 9.19 2.06 6.38
C CYS A 130 9.93 3.13 5.55
N ILE A 131 11.19 3.45 5.86
CA ILE A 131 12.03 4.32 5.00
C ILE A 131 12.32 3.63 3.67
N THR A 132 12.62 2.32 3.71
CA THR A 132 12.87 1.54 2.49
C THR A 132 11.62 1.45 1.62
N LEU A 133 10.46 1.16 2.22
CA LEU A 133 9.18 1.13 1.51
C LEU A 133 8.83 2.51 0.94
N LEU A 134 8.96 3.58 1.73
CA LEU A 134 8.77 4.96 1.27
C LEU A 134 9.62 5.29 0.03
N ALA A 135 10.86 4.81 -0.03
CA ALA A 135 11.72 5.05 -1.19
C ALA A 135 11.20 4.34 -2.46
N SER A 136 10.59 3.15 -2.33
CA SER A 136 9.93 2.47 -3.45
C SER A 136 8.70 3.24 -3.92
N GLU A 137 7.79 3.64 -3.02
CA GLU A 137 6.59 4.42 -3.39
C GLU A 137 6.95 5.77 -4.05
N GLU A 138 8.01 6.45 -3.59
CA GLU A 138 8.48 7.69 -4.22
C GLU A 138 9.10 7.47 -5.62
N GLU A 139 9.52 6.25 -5.94
CA GLU A 139 9.91 5.83 -7.30
C GLU A 139 8.67 5.53 -8.15
N HIS A 140 7.70 4.76 -7.65
CA HIS A 140 6.44 4.43 -8.35
C HIS A 140 5.61 5.65 -8.72
N ARG A 141 5.59 6.66 -7.85
CA ARG A 141 4.84 7.91 -8.07
C ARG A 141 5.35 8.78 -9.23
N ARG A 142 6.49 8.46 -9.85
CA ARG A 142 7.12 9.28 -10.91
C ARG A 142 6.57 9.01 -12.30
#